data_AF-A0A9W9DAE1-F1
#
_entry.id   AF-A0A9W9DAE1-F1
#
_cell.length_a   1.000
_cell.length_b   1.000
_cell.length_c   1.000
_cell.angle_alpha   90.00
_cell.angle_beta   90.00
_cell.angle_gamma   90.00
#
_symmetry.space_group_name_H-M   'P 1'
#
loop_
_entity.id
_entity.type
_entity.pdbx_description
1 polymer ?
#
loop_
_entity_poly.entity_id
_entity_poly.type
_entity_poly.pdbx_seq_one_letter_code
_entity_poly.pdbx_strand_id
1 'polypeptide(L)'
;MAASDASNQRQLVSVFCAWKSLLFGITALCPGPGYDTSGLILLDSTASRYANLNSSSWFNKFVLNLFRWDALYFVKAAERGLVFEQEWAFSPAFSKLMGVMGQFISGTAESPTKYYIVAGISISTTCHLLSVLVLYRLMILLTGAGRQQSQIPFIASVLHILTPASLFLSAPYAESLFSFLNLTGMLCYAESRSAARLSPISFQEVIYMFSSGMLFAAATTIRSNGLLSGLVLLYDVARYAPQLFSMRLNNDQYGYHYVHFNGHFYSIFQYLDIRLIGWHRYWYWYWNGHRNRDRSTQLSLTIKYHKLQHNDDPFVDSGFYYHDLTHDFDQLNNPNVDLRFS
;
A
#
# COMPACT_ATOMS: atom_id res chain seq x y z
N MET A 1 -23.59 12.05 20.56
CA MET A 1 -22.37 11.75 19.80
C MET A 1 -22.10 10.24 19.78
N ALA A 2 -21.91 9.56 20.92
CA ALA A 2 -21.69 8.10 20.93
C ALA A 2 -22.79 7.26 20.22
N ALA A 3 -24.08 7.63 20.37
CA ALA A 3 -25.18 6.94 19.71
C ALA A 3 -25.21 7.15 18.17
N SER A 4 -24.82 8.34 17.69
CA SER A 4 -24.70 8.62 16.25
C SER A 4 -23.48 7.91 15.65
N ASP A 5 -22.39 7.79 16.40
CA ASP A 5 -21.18 7.11 15.94
C ASP A 5 -21.39 5.61 15.78
N ALA A 6 -22.09 4.98 16.75
CA ALA A 6 -22.46 3.56 16.65
C ALA A 6 -23.42 3.29 15.47
N SER A 7 -24.33 4.22 15.19
CA SER A 7 -25.23 4.13 14.04
C SER A 7 -24.45 4.20 12.71
N ASN A 8 -23.54 5.15 12.58
CA ASN A 8 -22.70 5.30 11.38
C ASN A 8 -21.78 4.08 11.17
N GLN A 9 -21.19 3.52 12.23
CA GLN A 9 -20.38 2.30 12.12
C GLN A 9 -21.21 1.10 11.63
N ARG A 10 -22.43 0.92 12.14
CA ARG A 10 -23.34 -0.14 11.65
C ARG A 10 -23.68 0.06 10.17
N GLN A 11 -23.91 1.31 9.76
CA GLN A 11 -24.15 1.63 8.36
C GLN A 11 -22.93 1.33 7.49
N LEU A 12 -21.71 1.66 7.93
CA LEU A 12 -20.47 1.32 7.22
C LEU A 12 -20.31 -0.19 7.06
N VAL A 13 -20.57 -0.97 8.11
CA VAL A 13 -20.55 -2.44 8.04
C VAL A 13 -21.58 -2.95 7.04
N SER A 14 -22.80 -2.40 7.04
CA SER A 14 -23.85 -2.76 6.08
C SER A 14 -23.43 -2.46 4.64
N VAL A 15 -22.89 -1.28 4.37
CA VAL A 15 -22.37 -0.88 3.05
C VAL A 15 -21.22 -1.80 2.62
N PHE A 16 -20.29 -2.12 3.53
CA PHE A 16 -19.20 -3.04 3.28
C PHE A 16 -19.72 -4.43 2.90
N CYS A 17 -20.62 -5.00 3.70
CA CYS A 17 -21.20 -6.32 3.44
C CYS A 17 -21.96 -6.35 2.10
N ALA A 18 -22.77 -5.33 1.81
CA ALA A 18 -23.49 -5.22 0.54
C ALA A 18 -22.52 -5.15 -0.66
N TRP A 19 -21.51 -4.30 -0.58
CA TRP A 19 -20.51 -4.14 -1.64
C TRP A 19 -19.68 -5.41 -1.85
N LYS A 20 -19.22 -6.05 -0.77
CA LYS A 20 -18.48 -7.31 -0.85
C LYS A 20 -19.33 -8.45 -1.38
N SER A 21 -20.60 -8.53 -0.99
CA SER A 21 -21.53 -9.54 -1.51
C SER A 21 -21.74 -9.37 -3.02
N LEU A 22 -21.91 -8.13 -3.49
CA LEU A 22 -21.99 -7.82 -4.91
C LEU A 22 -20.72 -8.25 -5.66
N LEU A 23 -19.55 -7.82 -5.17
CA LEU A 23 -18.27 -8.14 -5.79
C LEU A 23 -17.96 -9.65 -5.80
N PHE A 24 -18.25 -10.36 -4.71
CA PHE A 24 -18.06 -11.80 -4.61
C PHE A 24 -19.07 -12.56 -5.50
N GLY A 25 -20.31 -12.09 -5.59
CA GLY A 25 -21.31 -12.61 -6.53
C GLY A 25 -20.84 -12.48 -7.97
N ILE A 26 -20.40 -11.29 -8.39
CA ILE A 26 -19.83 -11.07 -9.73
C ILE A 26 -18.65 -12.00 -9.96
N THR A 27 -17.72 -12.10 -9.00
CA THR A 27 -16.53 -12.92 -9.10
C THR A 27 -16.85 -14.41 -9.22
N ALA A 28 -17.89 -14.90 -8.55
CA ALA A 28 -18.34 -16.29 -8.64
C ALA A 28 -19.03 -16.61 -9.98
N LEU A 29 -19.70 -15.62 -10.58
CA LEU A 29 -20.44 -15.75 -11.84
C LEU A 29 -19.58 -15.50 -13.08
N CYS A 30 -18.42 -14.86 -12.94
CA CYS A 30 -17.47 -14.62 -14.04
C CYS A 30 -17.04 -15.94 -14.69
N PRO A 31 -17.31 -16.14 -16.00
CA PRO A 31 -16.98 -17.37 -16.69
C PRO A 31 -15.49 -17.42 -17.08
N GLY A 32 -14.99 -18.66 -17.18
CA GLY A 32 -13.66 -18.95 -17.68
C GLY A 32 -12.53 -18.77 -16.66
N PRO A 33 -11.31 -19.19 -17.03
CA PRO A 33 -10.12 -19.13 -16.16
C PRO A 33 -9.53 -17.71 -16.05
N GLY A 34 -9.97 -16.80 -16.93
CA GLY A 34 -9.37 -15.49 -17.13
C GLY A 34 -7.98 -15.54 -17.77
N TYR A 35 -7.35 -14.37 -17.91
CA TYR A 35 -6.02 -14.22 -18.53
C TYR A 35 -4.89 -14.98 -17.81
N ASP A 36 -4.76 -14.82 -16.49
CA ASP A 36 -3.82 -15.59 -15.68
C ASP A 36 -4.42 -16.97 -15.35
N THR A 37 -3.75 -18.03 -15.84
CA THR A 37 -4.12 -19.45 -15.68
C THR A 37 -3.27 -20.18 -14.65
N SER A 38 -2.29 -19.50 -14.03
CA SER A 38 -1.37 -20.10 -13.06
C SER A 38 -2.10 -20.78 -11.90
N GLY A 39 -3.13 -20.11 -11.35
CA GLY A 39 -3.96 -20.66 -10.29
C GLY A 39 -4.75 -21.90 -10.70
N LEU A 40 -5.21 -21.96 -11.96
CA LEU A 40 -5.92 -23.13 -12.49
C LEU A 40 -4.98 -24.32 -12.63
N ILE A 41 -3.79 -24.11 -13.18
CA ILE A 41 -2.77 -25.16 -13.34
C ILE A 41 -2.34 -25.70 -11.97
N LEU A 42 -2.25 -24.82 -10.97
CA LEU A 42 -1.86 -25.19 -9.61
C LEU A 42 -2.93 -26.01 -8.89
N LEU A 43 -4.20 -25.63 -9.02
CA LEU A 43 -5.31 -26.32 -8.36
C LEU A 43 -5.73 -27.61 -9.08
N ASP A 44 -5.56 -27.66 -10.41
CA ASP A 44 -5.85 -28.84 -11.23
C ASP A 44 -4.77 -29.00 -12.30
N SER A 45 -3.89 -30.00 -12.11
CA SER A 45 -2.78 -30.32 -13.01
C SER A 45 -3.21 -31.16 -14.23
N THR A 46 -4.46 -31.64 -14.29
CA THR A 46 -4.95 -32.58 -15.31
C THR A 46 -5.15 -31.95 -16.69
N ALA A 47 -5.05 -32.74 -17.75
CA ALA A 47 -5.30 -32.28 -19.13
C ALA A 47 -6.74 -31.77 -19.35
N SER A 48 -7.70 -32.27 -18.56
CA SER A 48 -9.13 -31.88 -18.62
C SER A 48 -9.50 -30.69 -17.74
N ARG A 49 -8.52 -29.94 -17.19
CA ARG A 49 -8.75 -28.80 -16.27
C ARG A 49 -9.82 -27.81 -16.71
N TYR A 50 -9.91 -27.51 -18.01
CA TYR A 50 -10.91 -26.58 -18.54
C TYR A 50 -12.33 -27.17 -18.53
N ALA A 51 -12.47 -28.48 -18.80
CA ALA A 51 -13.75 -29.17 -18.69
C ALA A 51 -14.18 -29.27 -17.22
N ASN A 52 -13.24 -29.59 -16.33
CA ASN A 52 -13.46 -29.64 -14.88
C ASN A 52 -13.85 -28.27 -14.32
N LEU A 53 -13.25 -27.18 -14.82
CA LEU A 53 -13.60 -25.82 -14.43
C LEU A 53 -15.05 -25.49 -14.79
N ASN A 54 -15.50 -25.89 -15.99
CA ASN A 54 -16.87 -25.62 -16.43
C ASN A 54 -17.90 -26.32 -15.53
N SER A 55 -17.66 -27.57 -15.15
CA SER A 55 -18.49 -28.34 -14.22
C SER A 55 -18.26 -28.03 -12.73
N SER A 56 -17.27 -27.18 -12.41
CA SER A 56 -16.92 -26.84 -11.03
C SER A 56 -17.99 -25.97 -10.35
N SER A 57 -18.09 -26.12 -9.03
CA SER A 57 -18.99 -25.33 -8.19
C SER A 57 -18.66 -23.84 -8.24
N TRP A 58 -19.67 -22.99 -8.01
CA TRP A 58 -19.46 -21.53 -7.97
C TRP A 58 -18.45 -21.11 -6.90
N PHE A 59 -18.38 -21.85 -5.79
CA PHE A 59 -17.37 -21.60 -4.75
C PHE A 59 -15.95 -21.85 -5.25
N ASN A 60 -15.72 -22.94 -6.00
CA ASN A 60 -14.40 -23.20 -6.57
C ASN A 60 -14.01 -22.16 -7.62
N LYS A 61 -14.97 -21.73 -8.46
CA LYS A 61 -14.77 -20.63 -9.42
C LYS A 61 -14.44 -19.31 -8.70
N PHE A 62 -15.15 -19.00 -7.63
CA PHE A 62 -14.88 -17.84 -6.77
C PHE A 62 -13.46 -17.87 -6.18
N VAL A 63 -13.06 -18.98 -5.58
CA VAL A 63 -11.71 -19.15 -5.00
C VAL A 63 -10.63 -19.00 -6.07
N LEU A 64 -10.83 -19.63 -7.24
CA LEU A 64 -9.91 -19.51 -8.36
C LEU A 64 -9.81 -18.06 -8.88
N ASN A 65 -10.94 -17.37 -9.04
CA ASN A 65 -10.98 -16.02 -9.58
C ASN A 65 -10.37 -14.96 -8.63
N LEU A 66 -10.33 -15.22 -7.32
CA LEU A 66 -9.59 -14.40 -6.36
C LEU A 66 -8.12 -14.79 -6.22
N PHE A 67 -7.74 -15.99 -6.68
CA PHE A 67 -6.38 -16.50 -6.59
C PHE A 67 -5.60 -16.23 -7.89
N ARG A 68 -5.00 -15.04 -7.99
CA ARG A 68 -4.32 -14.58 -9.21
C ARG A 68 -3.02 -13.82 -8.92
N TRP A 69 -2.11 -13.82 -9.88
CA TRP A 69 -0.87 -13.04 -9.85
C TRP A 69 -0.06 -13.31 -8.57
N ASP A 70 0.31 -12.23 -7.86
CA ASP A 70 1.16 -12.27 -6.67
C ASP A 70 0.60 -13.13 -5.52
N ALA A 71 -0.71 -13.42 -5.54
CA ALA A 71 -1.38 -14.31 -4.60
C ALA A 71 -0.71 -15.70 -4.56
N LEU A 72 -0.18 -16.14 -5.71
CA LEU A 72 0.51 -17.42 -5.84
C LEU A 72 1.73 -17.50 -4.92
N TYR A 73 2.51 -16.41 -4.82
CA TYR A 73 3.68 -16.37 -3.94
C TYR A 73 3.28 -16.44 -2.47
N PHE A 74 2.27 -15.69 -2.04
CA PHE A 74 1.80 -15.72 -0.65
C PHE A 74 1.26 -17.10 -0.26
N VAL A 75 0.45 -17.71 -1.13
CA VAL A 75 -0.15 -19.03 -0.87
C VAL A 75 0.90 -20.14 -0.88
N LYS A 76 1.85 -20.12 -1.83
CA LYS A 76 2.94 -21.11 -1.84
C LYS A 76 3.90 -20.93 -0.67
N ALA A 77 4.23 -19.69 -0.30
CA ALA A 77 5.00 -19.43 0.90
C ALA A 77 4.28 -19.90 2.18
N ALA A 78 2.94 -19.85 2.21
CA ALA A 78 2.15 -20.40 3.33
C ALA A 78 2.15 -21.94 3.38
N GLU A 79 2.15 -22.59 2.22
CA GLU A 79 2.11 -24.06 2.07
C GLU A 79 3.46 -24.71 2.39
N ARG A 80 4.56 -24.19 1.83
CA ARG A 80 5.89 -24.84 1.87
C ARG A 80 7.00 -23.97 2.46
N GLY A 81 6.69 -22.76 2.92
CA GLY A 81 7.69 -21.77 3.27
C GLY A 81 8.35 -21.11 2.05
N LEU A 82 9.30 -20.22 2.30
CA LEU A 82 10.06 -19.52 1.26
C LEU A 82 11.21 -20.40 0.81
N VAL A 83 11.27 -20.68 -0.48
CA VAL A 83 12.29 -21.56 -1.09
C VAL A 83 13.19 -20.78 -2.04
N PHE A 84 12.63 -19.83 -2.79
CA PHE A 84 13.40 -19.04 -3.76
C PHE A 84 13.68 -17.63 -3.24
N GLU A 85 14.82 -17.05 -3.63
CA GLU A 85 15.24 -15.71 -3.21
C GLU A 85 14.20 -14.63 -3.56
N GLN A 86 13.61 -14.71 -4.75
CA GLN A 86 12.56 -13.78 -5.19
C GLN A 86 11.30 -13.81 -4.30
N GLU A 87 11.02 -14.92 -3.61
CA GLU A 87 9.83 -15.06 -2.77
C GLU A 87 9.93 -14.20 -1.50
N TRP A 88 11.14 -13.78 -1.11
CA TRP A 88 11.37 -12.93 0.06
C TRP A 88 10.75 -11.53 -0.08
N ALA A 89 10.47 -11.09 -1.31
CA ALA A 89 9.72 -9.86 -1.56
C ALA A 89 8.24 -9.98 -1.12
N PHE A 90 7.70 -11.20 -1.03
CA PHE A 90 6.30 -11.47 -0.71
C PHE A 90 6.12 -11.84 0.76
N SER A 91 6.11 -10.80 1.60
CA SER A 91 5.75 -10.79 3.04
C SER A 91 5.77 -12.16 3.75
N PRO A 92 6.92 -12.56 4.33
CA PRO A 92 7.01 -13.81 5.09
C PRO A 92 6.01 -13.88 6.25
N ALA A 93 5.77 -12.74 6.90
CA ALA A 93 4.87 -12.62 8.04
C ALA A 93 3.40 -12.86 7.65
N PHE A 94 2.95 -12.31 6.52
CA PHE A 94 1.60 -12.55 6.02
C PHE A 94 1.40 -14.02 5.61
N SER A 95 2.37 -14.60 4.88
CA SER A 95 2.33 -16.00 4.46
C SER A 95 2.30 -16.96 5.65
N LYS A 96 3.03 -16.67 6.72
CA LYS A 96 2.97 -17.45 7.97
C LYS A 96 1.60 -17.36 8.65
N LEU A 97 1.02 -16.17 8.74
CA LEU A 97 -0.33 -15.97 9.29
C LEU A 97 -1.37 -16.75 8.48
N MET A 98 -1.27 -16.68 7.15
CA MET A 98 -2.11 -17.45 6.22
C MET A 98 -1.94 -18.96 6.40
N GLY A 99 -0.71 -19.43 6.60
CA GLY A 99 -0.40 -20.84 6.87
C GLY A 99 -1.09 -21.37 8.13
N VAL A 100 -0.95 -20.65 9.24
CA VAL A 100 -1.59 -21.00 10.52
C VAL A 100 -3.11 -21.03 10.39
N MET A 101 -3.70 -20.01 9.75
CA MET A 101 -5.14 -19.94 9.53
C MET A 101 -5.63 -21.04 8.57
N GLY A 102 -4.85 -21.36 7.53
CA GLY A 102 -5.16 -22.44 6.59
C GLY A 102 -5.19 -23.82 7.26
N GLN A 103 -4.18 -24.11 8.10
CA GLN A 103 -4.14 -25.33 8.91
C GLN A 103 -5.28 -25.40 9.91
N PHE A 104 -5.61 -24.27 10.54
CA PHE A 104 -6.76 -24.19 11.46
C PHE A 104 -8.09 -24.50 10.75
N ILE A 105 -8.30 -23.95 9.54
CA ILE A 105 -9.51 -24.21 8.75
C ILE A 105 -9.58 -25.66 8.26
N SER A 106 -8.46 -26.23 7.84
CA SER A 106 -8.40 -27.63 7.34
C SER A 106 -8.49 -28.66 8.47
N GLY A 107 -8.05 -28.31 9.69
CA GLY A 107 -7.94 -29.23 10.82
C GLY A 107 -6.76 -30.20 10.71
N THR A 108 -5.86 -30.01 9.75
CA THR A 108 -4.72 -30.88 9.46
C THR A 108 -3.44 -30.06 9.27
N ALA A 109 -2.29 -30.63 9.64
CA ALA A 109 -0.99 -29.98 9.44
C ALA A 109 -0.66 -29.81 7.95
N GLU A 110 -1.01 -30.82 7.14
CA GLU A 110 -0.92 -30.79 5.68
C GLU A 110 -2.32 -30.53 5.12
N SER A 111 -2.53 -29.31 4.63
CA SER A 111 -3.82 -28.86 4.09
C SER A 111 -3.74 -28.73 2.57
N PRO A 112 -4.77 -29.13 1.81
CA PRO A 112 -4.88 -28.80 0.39
C PRO A 112 -4.71 -27.29 0.13
N THR A 113 -4.04 -26.91 -0.95
CA THR A 113 -3.72 -25.50 -1.30
C THR A 113 -4.92 -24.56 -1.20
N LYS A 114 -6.12 -25.07 -1.53
CA LYS A 114 -7.39 -24.35 -1.44
C LYS A 114 -7.66 -23.73 -0.06
N TYR A 115 -7.28 -24.39 1.04
CA TYR A 115 -7.51 -23.88 2.40
C TYR A 115 -6.65 -22.65 2.71
N TYR A 116 -5.40 -22.61 2.24
CA TYR A 116 -4.56 -21.42 2.37
C TYR A 116 -5.12 -20.24 1.56
N ILE A 117 -5.67 -20.49 0.37
CA ILE A 117 -6.33 -19.45 -0.44
C ILE A 117 -7.53 -18.88 0.32
N VAL A 118 -8.42 -19.73 0.84
CA VAL A 118 -9.59 -19.32 1.62
C VAL A 118 -9.17 -18.57 2.90
N ALA A 119 -8.11 -19.02 3.56
CA ALA A 119 -7.53 -18.33 4.71
C ALA A 119 -7.08 -16.91 4.33
N GLY A 120 -6.34 -16.76 3.24
CA GLY A 120 -5.90 -15.46 2.74
C GLY A 120 -7.08 -14.53 2.41
N ILE A 121 -8.10 -15.02 1.69
CA ILE A 121 -9.31 -14.24 1.38
C ILE A 121 -10.01 -13.76 2.66
N SER A 122 -10.10 -14.66 3.66
CA SER A 122 -10.75 -14.38 4.94
C SER A 122 -9.98 -13.34 5.74
N ILE A 123 -8.66 -13.49 5.84
CA ILE A 123 -7.76 -12.54 6.52
C ILE A 123 -7.85 -11.16 5.84
N SER A 124 -7.67 -11.10 4.51
CA SER A 124 -7.64 -9.84 3.78
C SER A 124 -8.99 -9.12 3.82
N THR A 125 -10.10 -9.85 3.68
CA THR A 125 -11.45 -9.25 3.79
C THR A 125 -11.74 -8.73 5.20
N THR A 126 -11.36 -9.48 6.24
CA THR A 126 -11.53 -9.05 7.63
C THR A 126 -10.67 -7.83 7.94
N CYS A 127 -9.40 -7.84 7.53
CA CYS A 127 -8.50 -6.71 7.72
C CYS A 127 -8.97 -5.45 6.98
N HIS A 128 -9.54 -5.60 5.78
CA HIS A 128 -10.10 -4.47 5.05
C HIS A 128 -11.31 -3.86 5.79
N LEU A 129 -12.21 -4.68 6.36
CA LEU A 129 -13.30 -4.17 7.19
C LEU A 129 -12.77 -3.42 8.41
N LEU A 130 -11.81 -4.01 9.13
CA LEU A 130 -11.21 -3.37 10.30
C LEU A 130 -10.49 -2.06 9.92
N SER A 131 -9.80 -2.04 8.78
CA SER A 131 -9.15 -0.84 8.23
C SER A 131 -10.17 0.29 7.99
N VAL A 132 -11.33 -0.01 7.40
CA VAL A 132 -12.42 0.96 7.20
C VAL A 132 -12.92 1.55 8.52
N LEU A 133 -13.10 0.72 9.55
CA LEU A 133 -13.57 1.17 10.87
C LEU A 133 -12.53 2.02 11.60
N VAL A 134 -11.25 1.64 11.50
CA VAL A 134 -10.15 2.41 12.06
C VAL A 134 -10.00 3.74 11.33
N LEU A 135 -10.09 3.74 9.99
CA LEU A 135 -10.08 4.96 9.19
C LEU A 135 -11.21 5.91 9.60
N TYR A 136 -12.43 5.40 9.79
CA TYR A 136 -13.56 6.20 10.25
C TYR A 136 -13.24 6.91 11.57
N ARG A 137 -12.72 6.17 12.56
CA ARG A 137 -12.35 6.72 13.86
C ARG A 137 -11.19 7.72 13.77
N LEU A 138 -10.16 7.40 12.99
CA LEU A 138 -9.03 8.30 12.77
C LEU A 138 -9.51 9.62 12.14
N MET A 139 -10.37 9.55 11.13
CA MET A 139 -10.90 10.74 10.48
C MET A 139 -11.75 11.58 11.44
N ILE A 140 -12.58 10.98 12.30
CA ILE A 140 -13.31 11.72 13.34
C ILE A 140 -12.34 12.53 14.23
N LEU A 141 -11.26 11.89 14.70
CA LEU A 141 -10.27 12.56 15.55
C LEU A 141 -9.57 13.71 14.83
N LEU A 142 -9.27 13.54 13.53
CA LEU A 142 -8.56 14.54 12.74
C LEU A 142 -9.44 15.73 12.33
N THR A 143 -10.70 15.50 11.96
CA THR A 143 -11.58 16.58 11.46
C THR A 143 -12.30 17.36 12.55
N GLY A 144 -12.33 16.84 13.78
CA GLY A 144 -12.98 17.50 14.93
C GLY A 144 -14.52 17.54 14.84
N ALA A 145 -15.16 18.12 15.85
CA ALA A 145 -16.62 18.11 16.05
C ALA A 145 -17.38 19.23 15.31
N GLY A 146 -16.85 19.76 14.22
CA GLY A 146 -17.50 20.82 13.43
C GLY A 146 -18.69 20.30 12.61
N ARG A 147 -19.81 21.03 12.61
CA ARG A 147 -21.08 20.64 11.95
C ARG A 147 -20.93 20.36 10.44
N GLN A 148 -20.12 21.16 9.73
CA GLN A 148 -19.80 20.97 8.30
C GLN A 148 -18.80 19.82 8.03
N GLN A 149 -17.93 19.48 8.99
CA GLN A 149 -16.96 18.38 8.86
C GLN A 149 -17.53 17.01 9.28
N SER A 150 -18.76 16.97 9.80
CA SER A 150 -19.38 15.74 10.33
C SER A 150 -19.54 14.59 9.32
N GLN A 151 -19.60 14.90 8.02
CA GLN A 151 -19.78 13.88 6.97
C GLN A 151 -18.47 13.37 6.38
N ILE A 152 -17.36 14.09 6.54
CA ILE A 152 -16.06 13.75 5.93
C ILE A 152 -15.59 12.34 6.36
N PRO A 153 -15.63 11.97 7.66
CA PRO A 153 -15.19 10.63 8.07
C PRO A 153 -16.01 9.52 7.42
N PHE A 154 -17.33 9.70 7.36
CA PHE A 154 -18.23 8.70 6.78
C PHE A 154 -18.00 8.56 5.27
N ILE A 155 -17.94 9.68 4.55
CA ILE A 155 -17.70 9.69 3.10
C ILE A 155 -16.34 9.08 2.78
N ALA A 156 -15.27 9.45 3.50
CA ALA A 156 -13.94 8.89 3.31
C ALA A 156 -13.92 7.36 3.51
N SER A 157 -14.59 6.86 4.55
CA SER A 157 -14.73 5.43 4.79
C SER A 157 -15.54 4.72 3.70
N VAL A 158 -16.64 5.32 3.22
CA VAL A 158 -17.42 4.76 2.10
C VAL A 158 -16.61 4.72 0.81
N LEU A 159 -15.84 5.77 0.51
CA LEU A 159 -14.94 5.79 -0.64
C LEU A 159 -13.86 4.72 -0.53
N HIS A 160 -13.35 4.46 0.68
CA HIS A 160 -12.41 3.37 0.92
C HIS A 160 -13.05 1.99 0.65
N ILE A 161 -14.32 1.77 1.05
CA ILE A 161 -15.07 0.54 0.76
C ILE A 161 -15.25 0.35 -0.76
N LEU A 162 -15.70 1.41 -1.44
CA LEU A 162 -16.10 1.42 -2.85
C LEU A 162 -14.93 1.60 -3.83
N THR A 163 -13.69 1.63 -3.34
CA THR A 163 -12.52 1.78 -4.19
C THR A 163 -12.52 0.71 -5.30
N PRO A 164 -12.12 1.03 -6.55
CA PRO A 164 -12.02 0.04 -7.63
C PRO A 164 -11.14 -1.16 -7.26
N ALA A 165 -10.13 -0.93 -6.41
CA ALA A 165 -9.25 -1.96 -5.87
C ALA A 165 -9.89 -2.81 -4.75
N SER A 166 -11.18 -2.64 -4.44
CA SER A 166 -11.82 -3.31 -3.30
C SER A 166 -11.81 -4.82 -3.45
N LEU A 167 -11.96 -5.36 -4.66
CA LEU A 167 -11.84 -6.81 -4.88
C LEU A 167 -10.41 -7.30 -4.62
N PHE A 168 -9.41 -6.53 -5.03
CA PHE A 168 -8.00 -6.81 -4.75
C PHE A 168 -7.70 -6.79 -3.24
N LEU A 169 -8.31 -5.88 -2.47
CA LEU A 169 -8.23 -5.88 -1.01
C LEU A 169 -8.93 -7.07 -0.33
N SER A 170 -9.65 -7.90 -1.08
CA SER A 170 -10.26 -9.14 -0.57
C SER A 170 -9.56 -10.41 -1.09
N ALA A 171 -8.76 -10.30 -2.14
CA ALA A 171 -7.90 -11.38 -2.60
C ALA A 171 -6.76 -11.62 -1.58
N PRO A 172 -6.09 -12.79 -1.60
CA PRO A 172 -5.12 -13.20 -0.58
C PRO A 172 -3.79 -12.47 -0.75
N TYR A 173 -3.83 -11.15 -0.59
CA TYR A 173 -2.68 -10.25 -0.60
C TYR A 173 -2.52 -9.52 0.74
N ALA A 174 -1.31 -9.05 0.99
CA ALA A 174 -0.88 -8.44 2.25
C ALA A 174 -1.38 -7.00 2.48
N GLU A 175 -1.92 -6.35 1.45
CA GLU A 175 -2.29 -4.92 1.40
C GLU A 175 -3.33 -4.55 2.46
N SER A 176 -4.33 -5.39 2.66
CA SER A 176 -5.41 -5.12 3.61
C SER A 176 -4.93 -5.24 5.05
N LEU A 177 -4.08 -6.22 5.35
CA LEU A 177 -3.44 -6.35 6.67
C LEU A 177 -2.48 -5.18 6.93
N PHE A 178 -1.66 -4.83 5.93
CA PHE A 178 -0.79 -3.67 5.99
C PHE A 178 -1.57 -2.38 6.27
N SER A 179 -2.64 -2.14 5.51
CA SER A 179 -3.51 -0.97 5.65
C SER A 179 -4.11 -0.89 7.05
N PHE A 180 -4.65 -2.00 7.56
CA PHE A 180 -5.21 -2.09 8.92
C PHE A 180 -4.16 -1.76 9.99
N LEU A 181 -2.99 -2.41 9.99
CA LEU A 181 -1.94 -2.16 10.98
C LEU A 181 -1.44 -0.72 10.92
N ASN A 182 -1.24 -0.19 9.70
CA ASN A 182 -0.73 1.15 9.50
C ASN A 182 -1.73 2.23 9.96
N LEU A 183 -3.01 2.09 9.60
CA LEU A 183 -4.07 2.99 10.07
C LEU A 183 -4.28 2.90 11.58
N THR A 184 -4.14 1.71 12.17
CA THR A 184 -4.24 1.55 13.62
C THR A 184 -3.05 2.21 14.32
N GLY A 185 -1.84 2.09 13.76
CA GLY A 185 -0.66 2.79 14.25
C GLY A 185 -0.82 4.31 14.21
N MET A 186 -1.41 4.85 13.13
CA MET A 186 -1.75 6.27 13.01
C MET A 186 -2.83 6.70 14.01
N LEU A 187 -3.84 5.85 14.25
CA LEU A 187 -4.88 6.11 15.25
C LEU A 187 -4.30 6.21 16.65
N CYS A 188 -3.46 5.25 17.05
CA CYS A 188 -2.77 5.29 18.36
C CYS A 188 -1.90 6.53 18.49
N TYR A 189 -1.17 6.91 17.43
CA TYR A 189 -0.40 8.14 17.41
C TYR A 189 -1.28 9.38 17.63
N ALA A 190 -2.39 9.50 16.89
CA ALA A 190 -3.32 10.62 17.02
C ALA A 190 -3.97 10.72 18.42
N GLU A 191 -4.32 9.59 19.02
CA GLU A 191 -4.86 9.51 20.38
C GLU A 191 -3.81 9.91 21.44
N SER A 192 -2.56 9.45 21.28
CA SER A 192 -1.44 9.88 22.13
C SER A 192 -1.29 11.41 22.11
N ARG A 193 -1.29 12.01 20.92
CA ARG A 193 -1.21 13.48 20.77
C ARG A 193 -2.43 14.21 21.31
N SER A 194 -3.60 13.60 21.28
CA SER A 194 -4.83 14.19 21.83
C SER A 194 -4.81 14.17 23.36
N ALA A 195 -4.34 13.08 23.97
CA ALA A 195 -4.16 12.96 25.42
C ALA A 195 -3.11 13.95 25.96
N ALA A 196 -2.01 14.17 25.23
CA ALA A 196 -0.95 15.12 25.61
C ALA A 196 -1.44 16.58 25.72
N ARG A 197 -2.57 16.94 25.10
CA ARG A 197 -3.15 18.31 25.18
C ARG A 197 -3.92 18.55 26.47
N LEU A 198 -4.36 17.49 27.16
CA LEU A 198 -5.30 17.57 28.26
C LEU A 198 -4.62 17.50 29.64
N SER A 199 -3.42 16.93 29.76
CA SER A 199 -2.73 16.73 31.05
C SER A 199 -1.21 16.59 30.88
N PRO A 200 -0.40 16.93 31.90
CA PRO A 200 1.04 16.60 31.88
C PRO A 200 1.25 15.08 31.84
N ILE A 201 2.22 14.64 31.02
CA ILE A 201 2.65 13.26 30.71
C ILE A 201 1.78 12.18 31.38
N SER A 202 0.70 11.81 30.69
CA SER A 202 -0.18 10.74 31.15
C SER A 202 0.37 9.38 30.76
N PHE A 203 0.25 8.38 31.63
CA PHE A 203 0.62 6.99 31.31
C PHE A 203 -0.09 6.47 30.03
N GLN A 204 -1.29 6.97 29.76
CA GLN A 204 -2.04 6.65 28.53
C GLN A 204 -1.34 7.16 27.27
N GLU A 205 -0.75 8.36 27.30
CA GLU A 205 0.00 8.93 26.18
C GLU A 205 1.16 8.01 25.78
N VAL A 206 1.91 7.53 26.77
CA VAL A 206 3.06 6.63 26.60
C VAL A 206 2.63 5.29 26.01
N ILE A 207 1.54 4.69 26.52
CA ILE A 207 1.00 3.44 25.99
C ILE A 207 0.60 3.59 24.52
N TYR A 208 -0.12 4.65 24.18
CA TYR A 208 -0.57 4.88 22.82
C TYR A 208 0.61 5.14 21.86
N MET A 209 1.63 5.89 22.30
CA MET A 209 2.83 6.14 21.50
C MET A 209 3.62 4.85 21.27
N PHE A 210 3.84 4.05 22.31
CA PHE A 210 4.54 2.77 22.19
C PHE A 210 3.78 1.80 21.29
N SER A 211 2.46 1.73 21.47
CA SER A 211 1.57 0.90 20.64
C SER A 211 1.61 1.33 19.17
N SER A 212 1.66 2.64 18.88
CA SER A 212 1.85 3.16 17.52
C SER A 212 3.17 2.66 16.91
N GLY A 213 4.29 2.76 17.63
CA GLY A 213 5.58 2.25 17.19
C GLY A 213 5.59 0.76 16.89
N MET A 214 5.00 -0.06 17.78
CA MET A 214 4.86 -1.51 17.57
C MET A 214 4.02 -1.83 16.33
N LEU A 215 2.91 -1.12 16.12
CA LEU A 215 2.03 -1.33 14.97
C LEU A 215 2.70 -0.91 13.65
N PHE A 216 3.46 0.18 13.62
CA PHE A 216 4.26 0.57 12.45
C PHE A 216 5.39 -0.42 12.15
N ALA A 217 6.05 -0.94 13.19
CA ALA A 217 7.04 -2.00 13.03
C ALA A 217 6.40 -3.27 12.44
N ALA A 218 5.24 -3.69 12.97
CA ALA A 218 4.48 -4.82 12.43
C ALA A 218 4.02 -4.55 10.98
N ALA A 219 3.54 -3.35 10.66
CA ALA A 219 3.18 -3.00 9.29
C ALA A 219 4.39 -3.09 8.34
N THR A 220 5.59 -2.71 8.82
CA THR A 220 6.83 -2.78 8.03
C THR A 220 7.25 -4.22 7.73
N THR A 221 7.03 -5.16 8.66
CA THR A 221 7.29 -6.59 8.38
C THR A 221 6.28 -7.18 7.40
N ILE A 222 5.05 -6.64 7.35
CA ILE A 222 4.07 -7.01 6.33
C ILE A 222 4.48 -6.45 4.96
N ARG A 223 4.83 -5.15 4.87
CA ARG A 223 5.36 -4.52 3.65
C ARG A 223 6.40 -3.47 4.01
N SER A 224 7.54 -3.49 3.32
CA SER A 224 8.65 -2.55 3.53
C SER A 224 8.25 -1.07 3.41
N ASN A 225 7.23 -0.74 2.60
CA ASN A 225 6.67 0.61 2.50
C ASN A 225 6.19 1.17 3.86
N GLY A 226 5.93 0.32 4.86
CA GLY A 226 5.59 0.73 6.22
C GLY A 226 6.68 1.52 6.94
N LEU A 227 7.94 1.39 6.49
CA LEU A 227 9.06 2.15 7.06
C LEU A 227 8.81 3.67 6.96
N LEU A 228 8.11 4.12 5.91
CA LEU A 228 7.75 5.52 5.72
C LEU A 228 6.81 6.05 6.82
N SER A 229 5.97 5.18 7.40
CA SER A 229 5.10 5.57 8.51
C SER A 229 5.91 5.90 9.78
N GLY A 230 7.10 5.33 9.93
CA GLY A 230 8.04 5.68 11.00
C GLY A 230 8.55 7.12 10.94
N LEU A 231 8.44 7.79 9.78
CA LEU A 231 8.82 9.21 9.65
C LEU A 231 8.00 10.12 10.55
N VAL A 232 6.75 9.76 10.86
CA VAL A 232 5.91 10.52 11.79
C VAL A 232 6.51 10.53 13.20
N LEU A 233 7.03 9.39 13.65
CA LEU A 233 7.71 9.27 14.94
C LEU A 233 9.09 9.96 14.93
N LEU A 234 9.83 9.80 13.82
CA LEU A 234 11.13 10.45 13.64
C LEU A 234 11.00 11.98 13.68
N TYR A 235 9.93 12.54 13.10
CA TYR A 235 9.64 13.96 13.15
C TYR A 235 9.50 14.46 14.59
N ASP A 236 8.78 13.73 15.45
CA ASP A 236 8.67 14.09 16.86
C ASP A 236 10.03 14.04 17.55
N VAL A 237 10.82 12.99 17.34
CA VAL A 237 12.18 12.91 17.89
C VAL A 237 13.04 14.08 17.43
N ALA A 238 13.04 14.40 16.14
CA ALA A 238 13.81 15.52 15.59
C ALA A 238 13.38 16.87 16.19
N ARG A 239 12.08 17.05 16.47
CA ARG A 239 11.53 18.27 17.07
C ARG A 239 11.91 18.41 18.55
N TYR A 240 11.92 17.32 19.31
CA TYR A 240 12.21 17.34 20.76
C TYR A 240 13.70 17.13 21.08
N ALA A 241 14.51 16.59 20.16
CA ALA A 241 15.93 16.34 20.38
C ALA A 241 16.72 17.60 20.79
N PRO A 242 16.58 18.78 20.14
CA PRO A 242 17.32 19.97 20.55
C PRO A 242 17.05 20.39 21.99
N GLN A 243 15.82 20.18 22.48
CA GLN A 243 15.41 20.53 23.84
C GLN A 243 16.04 19.59 24.88
N LEU A 244 16.19 18.31 24.55
CA LEU A 244 16.90 17.34 25.38
C LEU A 244 18.40 17.62 25.44
N PHE A 245 19.01 18.01 24.32
CA PHE A 245 20.41 18.38 24.29
C PHE A 245 20.69 19.71 25.02
N SER A 246 19.77 20.69 24.95
CA SER A 246 19.91 21.95 25.68
C SER A 246 19.63 21.82 27.19
N MET A 247 18.68 20.97 27.60
CA MET A 247 18.45 20.67 29.03
C MET A 247 19.68 20.05 29.70
N ARG A 248 20.46 19.26 28.95
CA ARG A 248 21.71 18.68 29.46
C ARG A 248 22.85 19.69 29.62
N LEU A 249 22.75 20.86 29.01
CA LEU A 249 23.75 21.94 29.11
C LEU A 249 23.41 22.96 30.20
N ASN A 250 22.18 23.01 30.68
CA ASN A 250 21.69 24.03 31.60
C ASN A 250 21.14 23.41 32.90
N ASN A 251 21.97 22.59 33.55
CA ASN A 251 21.62 21.95 34.83
C ASN A 251 21.63 22.92 36.03
N ASP A 252 21.78 24.22 35.78
CA ASP A 252 21.55 25.29 36.73
C ASP A 252 20.38 26.16 36.25
N GLN A 253 19.28 26.09 37.00
CA GLN A 253 18.07 26.93 36.98
C GLN A 253 16.78 26.30 36.41
N TYR A 254 15.88 26.06 37.37
CA TYR A 254 14.50 25.63 37.25
C TYR A 254 13.65 26.59 36.41
N GLY A 255 12.86 26.03 35.48
CA GLY A 255 11.78 26.75 34.81
C GLY A 255 11.14 25.93 33.69
N TYR A 256 10.10 25.16 34.00
CA TYR A 256 9.31 24.43 32.99
C TYR A 256 8.49 25.43 32.16
N HIS A 257 9.04 25.90 31.04
CA HIS A 257 8.26 26.64 30.03
C HIS A 257 7.58 25.66 29.07
N TYR A 258 6.26 25.54 29.19
CA TYR A 258 5.42 24.77 28.28
C TYR A 258 5.17 25.55 26.98
N VAL A 259 5.56 24.98 25.84
CA VAL A 259 5.30 25.55 24.51
C VAL A 259 3.89 25.18 24.06
N HIS A 260 3.06 26.20 23.87
CA HIS A 260 1.68 26.09 23.38
C HIS A 260 1.60 25.44 21.98
N PHE A 261 0.68 24.49 21.84
CA PHE A 261 0.48 23.70 20.62
C PHE A 261 -0.49 24.41 19.66
N ASN A 262 0.01 25.18 18.68
CA ASN A 262 -0.84 25.83 17.68
C ASN A 262 -0.70 25.24 16.25
N GLY A 263 -1.80 24.66 15.77
CA GLY A 263 -2.29 24.81 14.39
C GLY A 263 -1.66 24.03 13.23
N HIS A 264 -0.42 23.53 13.31
CA HIS A 264 0.29 23.03 12.11
C HIS A 264 -0.06 21.60 11.66
N PHE A 265 -0.91 20.87 12.39
CA PHE A 265 -1.21 19.46 12.09
C PHE A 265 -2.10 19.29 10.83
N TYR A 266 -2.98 20.26 10.54
CA TYR A 266 -3.86 20.23 9.37
C TYR A 266 -3.09 20.42 8.06
N SER A 267 -1.99 21.19 8.08
CA SER A 267 -1.19 21.48 6.89
C SER A 267 -0.42 20.24 6.39
N ILE A 268 0.10 19.40 7.29
CA ILE A 268 0.92 18.23 6.92
C ILE A 268 0.06 17.11 6.32
N PHE A 269 -1.13 16.84 6.87
CA PHE A 269 -2.05 15.89 6.24
C PHE A 269 -2.55 16.40 4.89
N GLN A 270 -2.85 17.70 4.72
CA GLN A 270 -3.13 18.27 3.39
C GLN A 270 -1.95 18.12 2.43
N TYR A 271 -0.71 18.35 2.88
CA TYR A 271 0.49 18.20 2.05
C TYR A 271 0.80 16.73 1.70
N LEU A 272 0.56 15.79 2.60
CA LEU A 272 0.71 14.35 2.37
C LEU A 272 -0.40 13.79 1.49
N ASP A 273 -1.65 14.27 1.63
CA ASP A 273 -2.80 13.88 0.81
C ASP A 273 -2.62 14.38 -0.64
N ILE A 274 -2.13 15.61 -0.84
CA ILE A 274 -1.74 16.14 -2.16
C ILE A 274 -0.62 15.30 -2.81
N ARG A 275 0.34 14.81 -2.01
CA ARG A 275 1.43 13.96 -2.54
C ARG A 275 0.98 12.52 -2.80
N LEU A 276 0.10 11.93 -1.98
CA LEU A 276 -0.46 10.59 -2.19
C LEU A 276 -1.41 10.54 -3.41
N ILE A 277 -2.16 11.61 -3.67
CA ILE A 277 -2.90 11.81 -4.94
C ILE A 277 -1.93 11.92 -6.13
N GLY A 278 -0.76 12.56 -5.93
CA GLY A 278 0.34 12.59 -6.90
C GLY A 278 0.90 11.20 -7.22
N TRP A 279 1.03 10.32 -6.23
CA TRP A 279 1.43 8.91 -6.41
C TRP A 279 0.41 8.10 -7.21
N HIS A 280 -0.88 8.36 -7.00
CA HIS A 280 -1.95 7.74 -7.78
C HIS A 280 -1.96 8.25 -9.24
N ARG A 281 -1.60 9.52 -9.49
CA ARG A 281 -1.38 10.05 -10.85
C ARG A 281 -0.13 9.48 -11.51
N TYR A 282 0.95 9.26 -10.76
CA TYR A 282 2.17 8.64 -11.27
C TYR A 282 1.91 7.18 -11.69
N TRP A 283 1.19 6.41 -10.88
CA TRP A 283 0.78 5.04 -11.24
C TRP A 283 -0.22 5.01 -12.41
N TYR A 284 -1.17 5.95 -12.47
CA TYR A 284 -2.09 6.06 -13.61
C TYR A 284 -1.38 6.45 -14.91
N TRP A 285 -0.35 7.30 -14.83
CA TRP A 285 0.49 7.69 -15.98
C TRP A 285 1.45 6.57 -16.39
N TYR A 286 2.05 5.86 -15.43
CA TYR A 286 2.90 4.69 -15.66
C TYR A 286 2.12 3.52 -16.31
N TRP A 287 0.88 3.30 -15.88
CA TRP A 287 0.02 2.23 -16.43
C TRP A 287 -0.59 2.58 -17.81
N ASN A 288 -0.95 3.85 -18.06
CA ASN A 288 -1.46 4.27 -19.37
C ASN A 288 -0.37 4.62 -20.39
N GLY A 289 0.85 4.97 -19.94
CA GLY A 289 1.99 5.30 -20.81
C GLY A 289 2.49 4.12 -21.66
N HIS A 290 2.20 2.89 -21.24
CA HIS A 290 2.50 1.68 -22.02
C HIS A 290 1.48 1.36 -23.12
N ARG A 291 0.33 2.06 -23.16
CA ARG A 291 -0.76 1.73 -24.09
C ARG A 291 -0.79 2.56 -25.37
N ASN A 292 0.04 3.60 -25.48
CA ASN A 292 0.14 4.44 -26.68
C ASN A 292 1.48 5.18 -26.72
N ARG A 293 2.43 4.72 -27.55
CA ARG A 293 3.04 5.51 -28.64
C ARG A 293 4.35 4.95 -29.18
N ASP A 294 4.47 5.13 -30.49
CA ASP A 294 5.60 4.89 -31.37
C ASP A 294 6.95 5.44 -30.88
N ARG A 295 8.00 4.67 -31.19
CA ARG A 295 9.42 4.92 -30.87
C ARG A 295 9.98 6.23 -31.47
N SER A 296 9.31 6.87 -32.43
CA SER A 296 9.80 8.08 -33.10
C SER A 296 9.71 9.35 -32.24
N THR A 297 8.84 9.37 -31.23
CA THR A 297 8.59 10.60 -30.43
C THR A 297 9.60 10.80 -29.28
N GLN A 298 10.36 9.77 -28.89
CA GLN A 298 11.33 9.87 -27.79
C GLN A 298 12.59 10.65 -28.17
N LEU A 299 13.12 10.48 -29.39
CA LEU A 299 14.35 11.17 -29.82
C LEU A 299 14.17 12.68 -29.95
N SER A 300 12.97 13.15 -30.31
CA SER A 300 12.71 14.58 -30.51
C SER A 300 12.56 15.38 -29.21
N LEU A 301 12.17 14.72 -28.10
CA LEU A 301 11.95 15.37 -26.80
C LEU A 301 13.20 15.37 -25.92
N THR A 302 14.04 14.34 -26.01
CA THR A 302 15.32 14.30 -25.27
C THR A 302 16.29 15.39 -25.78
N ILE A 303 16.30 15.66 -27.09
CA ILE A 303 17.12 16.75 -27.67
C ILE A 303 16.61 18.13 -27.23
N LYS A 304 15.29 18.29 -27.01
CA LYS A 304 14.70 19.58 -26.61
C LYS A 304 14.87 19.87 -25.12
N TYR A 305 14.90 18.85 -24.26
CA TYR A 305 15.16 19.01 -22.83
C TYR A 305 16.64 19.30 -22.52
N HIS A 306 17.57 18.69 -23.26
CA HIS A 306 18.99 18.92 -23.00
C HIS A 306 19.47 20.33 -23.41
N LYS A 307 18.77 20.97 -24.36
CA LYS A 307 19.05 22.34 -24.84
C LYS A 307 18.47 23.45 -23.95
N LEU A 308 17.57 23.12 -23.01
CA LEU A 308 16.92 24.07 -22.10
C LEU A 308 17.60 24.16 -20.72
N GLN A 309 18.49 23.21 -20.38
CA GLN A 309 19.20 23.20 -19.09
C GLN A 309 20.55 23.95 -19.10
N HIS A 310 21.00 24.42 -20.26
CA HIS A 310 22.35 24.99 -20.42
C HIS A 310 22.40 26.52 -20.55
N ASN A 311 21.29 27.24 -20.35
CA ASN A 311 21.22 28.68 -20.63
C ASN A 311 21.05 29.61 -19.41
N ASP A 312 21.01 29.09 -18.18
CA ASP A 312 20.75 29.90 -16.98
C ASP A 312 21.76 29.66 -15.82
N ASP A 313 23.06 29.72 -16.09
CA ASP A 313 24.08 29.89 -15.03
C ASP A 313 25.23 30.80 -15.51
N PRO A 314 25.40 32.02 -14.96
CA PRO A 314 26.55 32.87 -15.23
C PRO A 314 27.52 32.86 -14.05
N PHE A 315 28.53 31.98 -14.03
CA PHE A 315 29.83 32.18 -13.36
C PHE A 315 30.79 31.00 -13.70
N VAL A 316 31.67 31.21 -14.70
CA VAL A 316 33.16 31.12 -14.66
C VAL A 316 33.75 30.02 -13.72
N ASP A 317 34.67 29.11 -14.06
CA ASP A 317 35.65 28.95 -15.16
C ASP A 317 36.25 27.52 -15.12
N SER A 318 37.03 27.19 -16.16
CA SER A 318 38.15 26.22 -16.23
C SER A 318 37.90 24.78 -16.73
N GLY A 319 38.14 24.64 -18.05
CA GLY A 319 38.89 23.57 -18.73
C GLY A 319 38.56 22.10 -18.47
N PHE A 320 38.09 21.39 -19.50
CA PHE A 320 38.89 20.36 -20.18
C PHE A 320 38.16 19.89 -21.45
N TYR A 321 38.88 19.89 -22.57
CA TYR A 321 38.42 19.50 -23.91
C TYR A 321 38.04 18.01 -23.98
N TYR A 322 36.96 17.67 -24.69
CA TYR A 322 36.84 16.39 -25.38
C TYR A 322 36.43 16.60 -26.84
N HIS A 323 37.18 15.91 -27.68
CA HIS A 323 37.28 16.04 -29.13
C HIS A 323 36.09 15.39 -29.84
N ASP A 324 35.73 16.00 -30.95
CA ASP A 324 34.71 15.64 -31.93
C ASP A 324 34.91 14.23 -32.52
N LEU A 325 33.85 13.41 -32.54
CA LEU A 325 33.71 12.21 -33.37
C LEU A 325 32.28 12.17 -33.94
N THR A 326 31.95 13.17 -34.76
CA THR A 326 30.79 13.14 -35.65
C THR A 326 31.26 13.13 -37.10
N HIS A 327 31.83 12.01 -37.52
CA HIS A 327 32.18 11.78 -38.92
C HIS A 327 32.16 10.27 -39.23
N ASP A 328 31.01 9.60 -39.08
CA ASP A 328 30.79 8.23 -39.62
C ASP A 328 29.32 7.76 -39.51
N PHE A 329 28.35 8.56 -39.98
CA PHE A 329 26.95 8.11 -40.07
C PHE A 329 26.22 8.45 -41.38
N ASP A 330 26.96 8.74 -42.46
CA ASP A 330 26.38 9.04 -43.78
C ASP A 330 26.66 7.98 -44.87
N GLN A 331 27.04 6.75 -44.52
CA GLN A 331 27.32 5.69 -45.53
C GLN A 331 26.50 4.40 -45.42
N LEU A 332 25.34 4.39 -44.78
CA LEU A 332 24.51 3.17 -44.66
C LEU A 332 23.20 3.16 -45.46
N ASN A 333 23.07 4.02 -46.48
CA ASN A 333 21.92 4.02 -47.40
C ASN A 333 22.32 3.79 -48.87
N ASN A 334 22.94 2.65 -49.17
CA ASN A 334 23.10 2.20 -50.55
C ASN A 334 22.64 0.74 -50.72
N PRO A 335 21.55 0.47 -51.45
CA PRO A 335 21.01 -0.88 -51.61
C PRO A 335 21.67 -1.52 -52.84
N ASN A 336 22.87 -2.06 -52.71
CA ASN A 336 23.49 -3.04 -53.62
C ASN A 336 24.93 -3.36 -53.17
N VAL A 337 25.12 -4.19 -52.14
CA VAL A 337 26.35 -5.00 -52.02
C VAL A 337 26.03 -6.30 -51.29
N ASP A 338 26.26 -7.38 -52.01
CA ASP A 338 26.12 -8.79 -51.64
C ASP A 338 27.48 -9.27 -51.11
N LEU A 339 27.63 -9.66 -49.83
CA LEU A 339 28.88 -10.28 -49.36
C LEU A 339 28.68 -11.35 -48.27
N ARG A 340 29.28 -12.50 -48.60
CA ARG A 340 29.28 -13.79 -47.93
C ARG A 340 30.06 -13.78 -46.61
N PHE A 341 29.59 -14.58 -45.66
CA PHE A 341 30.35 -14.97 -44.48
C PHE A 341 31.42 -16.01 -44.85
N SER A 342 32.65 -15.77 -44.38
CA SER A 342 33.70 -16.78 -44.23
C SER A 342 34.11 -16.85 -42.77
#